data_AF-A0A2L0D678-F1
#
_entry.id   AF-A0A2L0D678-F1
#
_cell.length_a   1.000
_cell.length_b   1.000
_cell.length_c   1.000
_cell.angle_alpha   90.00
_cell.angle_beta   90.00
_cell.angle_gamma   90.00
#
_symmetry.space_group_name_H-M   'P 1'
#
loop_
_entity.id
_entity.type
_entity.pdbx_description
1 polymer ?
#
loop_
_entity_poly.entity_id
_entity_poly.type
_entity_poly.pdbx_seq_one_letter_code
_entity_poly.pdbx_strand_id
1 'polypeptide(L)'
;MTDLFTTFQAKFGDWLIALVEHLQISLIALLVAILLSVPLAIFLSKRQSWAEASLQVTGVFQTIPSLALLGLFIPFMGIGTLPAVVALVIYAIFPIMQSTVTALASIDPSLIEAGTAFGMNRWERLKTFILPISMPIIMSGIRTSAVMIIGTATLASLIGAGGLGSFIMLGIDRNNSSLILIGAISSAILAILFNAVLKFLEKAKLRTILLSFAAMVFGLLATYAPAMVKNLSHQDDTIAIAGKLGAEPEILINMYKELIEDQSDLKVELKPSFGKTSFLYESVKSGDIDIYPEFTGTVTGSLLKNPPKLSNEPKAVYTAARDGIKKQDGLALLKPMVYQNTYALAVTKGFAQENKLSKISDLAKVQDKLVAGFSLEFNDRPDGYPGLQSLYGLTFKVNTMEPALRYQAIQTGDVNLIDAYSTDSQLKEYNLVVLEDDKQLFPPYQGAPLMKEELLQEHPELKTILNQLAGKITETEMSNMNYQVDVKGKSAADVAHAYLVKEGLVKK
;
A
#
# COMPACT_ATOMS: atom_id res chain seq x y z
N MET A 1 3.38 11.29 -23.19
CA MET A 1 1.89 11.27 -23.17
C MET A 1 1.31 10.04 -23.87
N THR A 2 1.88 9.53 -24.96
CA THR A 2 1.46 8.24 -25.57
C THR A 2 1.53 7.05 -24.60
N ASP A 3 2.46 7.08 -23.65
CA ASP A 3 2.65 6.05 -22.62
C ASP A 3 1.61 6.08 -21.47
N LEU A 4 1.00 7.23 -21.18
CA LEU A 4 0.05 7.37 -20.08
C LEU A 4 -1.26 6.63 -20.37
N PHE A 5 -1.77 6.80 -21.59
CA PHE A 5 -3.04 6.19 -22.01
C PHE A 5 -2.93 4.67 -22.13
N THR A 6 -1.82 4.18 -22.68
CA THR A 6 -1.54 2.73 -22.76
C THR A 6 -1.39 2.12 -21.38
N THR A 7 -0.67 2.78 -20.47
CA THR A 7 -0.53 2.33 -19.08
C THR A 7 -1.88 2.31 -18.37
N PHE A 8 -2.70 3.36 -18.54
CA PHE A 8 -4.04 3.42 -17.96
C PHE A 8 -4.95 2.31 -18.49
N GLN A 9 -4.93 2.06 -19.80
CA GLN A 9 -5.72 1.00 -20.41
C GLN A 9 -5.29 -0.39 -19.90
N ALA A 10 -3.98 -0.62 -19.75
CA ALA A 10 -3.45 -1.87 -19.21
C ALA A 10 -3.79 -2.08 -17.72
N LYS A 11 -3.87 -0.99 -16.94
CA LYS A 11 -4.11 -1.01 -15.50
C LYS A 11 -5.53 -0.58 -15.10
N PHE A 12 -6.48 -0.61 -16.03
CA PHE A 12 -7.84 -0.13 -15.80
C PHE A 12 -8.60 -0.93 -14.72
N GLY A 13 -8.39 -2.25 -14.68
CA GLY A 13 -8.98 -3.12 -13.65
C GLY A 13 -8.49 -2.75 -12.24
N ASP A 14 -7.17 -2.70 -12.07
CA ASP A 14 -6.52 -2.29 -10.82
C ASP A 14 -6.96 -0.86 -10.40
N TRP A 15 -7.11 0.03 -11.38
CA TRP A 15 -7.57 1.40 -11.14
C TRP A 15 -9.02 1.45 -10.64
N LEU A 16 -9.91 0.62 -11.17
CA LEU A 16 -11.29 0.54 -10.70
C LEU A 16 -11.37 0.08 -9.25
N ILE A 17 -10.59 -0.94 -8.88
CA ILE A 17 -10.51 -1.44 -7.50
C ILE A 17 -10.02 -0.31 -6.58
N ALA A 18 -8.89 0.31 -6.93
CA ALA A 18 -8.32 1.42 -6.18
C ALA A 18 -9.29 2.61 -6.06
N LEU A 19 -10.08 2.91 -7.10
CA LEU A 19 -11.08 3.96 -7.06
C LEU A 19 -12.20 3.65 -6.06
N VAL A 20 -12.70 2.42 -6.05
CA VAL A 20 -13.75 1.97 -5.12
C VAL A 20 -13.25 2.02 -3.68
N GLU A 21 -12.04 1.50 -3.41
CA GLU A 21 -11.42 1.57 -2.09
C GLU A 21 -11.25 3.02 -1.61
N HIS A 22 -10.78 3.91 -2.50
CA HIS A 22 -10.59 5.32 -2.18
C HIS A 22 -11.90 6.01 -1.82
N LEU A 23 -12.97 5.69 -2.55
CA LEU A 23 -14.33 6.14 -2.28
C LEU A 23 -14.84 5.61 -0.94
N GLN A 24 -14.68 4.31 -0.67
CA GLN A 24 -15.13 3.69 0.58
C GLN A 24 -14.50 4.35 1.80
N ILE A 25 -13.16 4.44 1.81
CA ILE A 25 -12.40 5.05 2.91
C ILE A 25 -12.81 6.50 3.12
N SER A 26 -12.92 7.27 2.02
CA SER A 26 -13.26 8.69 2.08
C SER A 26 -14.70 8.93 2.56
N LEU A 27 -15.65 8.14 2.06
CA LEU A 27 -17.07 8.27 2.41
C LEU A 27 -17.35 7.84 3.84
N ILE A 28 -16.77 6.73 4.30
CA ILE A 28 -16.89 6.29 5.70
C ILE A 28 -16.34 7.38 6.62
N ALA A 29 -15.14 7.87 6.35
CA ALA A 29 -14.53 8.92 7.16
C ALA A 29 -15.40 10.19 7.22
N LEU A 30 -15.93 10.63 6.07
CA LEU A 30 -16.79 11.81 6.00
C LEU A 30 -18.10 11.60 6.79
N LEU A 31 -18.77 10.46 6.60
CA LEU A 31 -20.04 10.16 7.27
C LEU A 31 -19.87 10.08 8.79
N VAL A 32 -18.82 9.40 9.25
CA VAL A 32 -18.50 9.31 10.68
C VAL A 32 -18.15 10.68 11.24
N ALA A 33 -17.34 11.48 10.54
CA ALA A 33 -17.00 12.84 10.98
C ALA A 33 -18.25 13.75 11.07
N ILE A 34 -19.20 13.65 10.15
CA ILE A 34 -20.47 14.39 10.21
C ILE A 34 -21.31 13.96 11.41
N LEU A 35 -21.45 12.63 11.61
CA LEU A 35 -22.22 12.04 12.69
C LEU A 35 -21.68 12.43 14.07
N LEU A 36 -20.36 12.61 14.19
CA LEU A 36 -19.71 13.05 15.42
C LEU A 36 -19.75 14.57 15.58
N SER A 37 -19.28 15.33 14.57
CA SER A 37 -19.07 16.77 14.70
C SER A 37 -20.36 17.59 14.75
N VAL A 38 -21.37 17.28 13.93
CA VAL A 38 -22.57 18.12 13.85
C VAL A 38 -23.38 18.04 15.16
N PRO A 39 -23.71 16.86 15.71
CA PRO A 39 -24.41 16.76 16.98
C PRO A 39 -23.59 17.32 18.15
N LEU A 40 -22.28 17.06 18.18
CA LEU A 40 -21.39 17.57 19.23
C LEU A 40 -21.32 19.09 19.21
N ALA A 41 -21.18 19.71 18.04
CA ALA A 41 -21.20 21.16 17.89
C ALA A 41 -22.54 21.76 18.36
N ILE A 42 -23.68 21.21 17.91
CA ILE A 42 -25.01 21.65 18.36
C ILE A 42 -25.15 21.56 19.88
N PHE A 43 -24.59 20.52 20.49
CA PHE A 43 -24.64 20.34 21.94
C PHE A 43 -23.76 21.35 22.70
N LEU A 44 -22.53 21.58 22.23
CA LEU A 44 -21.55 22.46 22.89
C LEU A 44 -21.81 23.95 22.65
N SER A 45 -22.45 24.32 21.53
CA SER A 45 -22.86 25.70 21.22
C SER A 45 -23.88 26.29 22.20
N LYS A 46 -24.35 25.53 23.19
CA LYS A 46 -25.13 26.05 24.32
C LYS A 46 -24.31 27.00 25.21
N ARG A 47 -22.99 26.87 25.21
CA ARG A 47 -22.07 27.73 25.97
C ARG A 47 -20.87 28.07 25.09
N GLN A 48 -20.66 29.36 24.83
CA GLN A 48 -19.62 29.84 23.93
C GLN A 48 -18.22 29.32 24.30
N SER A 49 -17.89 29.29 25.59
CA SER A 49 -16.59 28.78 26.07
C SER A 49 -16.35 27.30 25.76
N TRP A 50 -17.39 26.47 25.79
CA TRP A 50 -17.27 25.04 25.47
C TRP A 50 -17.10 24.83 23.97
N ALA A 51 -17.81 25.62 23.16
CA ALA A 51 -17.61 25.62 21.72
C ALA A 51 -16.17 26.03 21.37
N GLU A 52 -15.67 27.14 21.92
CA GLU A 52 -14.29 27.61 21.71
C GLU A 52 -13.24 26.58 22.16
N ALA A 53 -13.38 26.01 23.36
CA ALA A 53 -12.47 24.99 23.86
C ALA A 53 -12.44 23.75 22.93
N SER A 54 -13.59 23.32 22.44
CA SER A 54 -13.67 22.18 21.52
C SER A 54 -13.04 22.45 20.16
N LEU A 55 -13.11 23.68 19.65
CA LEU A 55 -12.42 24.09 18.42
C LEU A 55 -10.90 24.11 18.62
N GLN A 56 -10.41 24.52 19.78
CA GLN A 56 -8.98 24.45 20.10
C GLN A 56 -8.48 23.01 20.11
N VAL A 57 -9.18 22.11 20.82
CA VAL A 57 -8.82 20.69 20.91
C VAL A 57 -8.81 20.05 19.53
N THR A 58 -9.87 20.24 18.75
CA THR A 58 -9.98 19.65 17.40
C THR A 58 -8.97 20.28 16.43
N GLY A 59 -8.65 21.56 16.58
CA GLY A 59 -7.59 22.23 15.82
C GLY A 59 -6.20 21.65 16.10
N VAL A 60 -5.88 21.35 17.36
CA VAL A 60 -4.60 20.68 17.73
C VAL A 60 -4.49 19.31 17.07
N PHE A 61 -5.55 18.53 17.04
CA PHE A 61 -5.50 17.22 16.37
C PHE A 61 -5.28 17.33 14.86
N GLN A 62 -5.81 18.37 14.21
CA GLN A 62 -5.64 18.61 12.78
C GLN A 62 -4.19 19.00 12.41
N THR A 63 -3.42 19.57 13.34
CA THR A 63 -2.02 19.96 13.06
C THR A 63 -1.05 18.80 13.13
N ILE A 64 -1.43 17.65 13.70
CA ILE A 64 -0.58 16.46 13.76
C ILE A 64 -0.44 15.88 12.36
N PRO A 65 0.77 15.75 11.79
CA PRO A 65 0.95 15.21 10.44
C PRO A 65 0.23 13.87 10.25
N SER A 66 -0.51 13.73 9.15
CA SER A 66 -1.33 12.54 8.90
C SER A 66 -0.49 11.27 8.90
N LEU A 67 0.71 11.30 8.29
CA LEU A 67 1.66 10.19 8.31
C LEU A 67 2.06 9.77 9.74
N ALA A 68 2.22 10.74 10.65
CA ALA A 68 2.55 10.47 12.05
C ALA A 68 1.37 9.83 12.80
N LEU A 69 0.14 10.30 12.56
CA LEU A 69 -1.07 9.65 13.12
C LEU A 69 -1.21 8.21 12.62
N LEU A 70 -1.00 7.98 11.33
CA LEU A 70 -1.05 6.64 10.75
C LEU A 70 -0.02 5.72 11.42
N GLY A 71 1.23 6.17 11.57
CA GLY A 71 2.27 5.43 12.28
C GLY A 71 1.94 5.15 13.76
N LEU A 72 1.36 6.13 14.46
CA LEU A 72 0.96 6.00 15.87
C LEU A 72 -0.15 4.96 16.08
N PHE A 73 -1.05 4.75 15.12
CA PHE A 73 -2.15 3.80 15.25
C PHE A 73 -1.77 2.35 14.96
N ILE A 74 -0.66 2.10 14.27
CA ILE A 74 -0.23 0.74 13.91
C ILE A 74 -0.16 -0.21 15.12
N PRO A 75 0.45 0.16 16.28
CA PRO A 75 0.53 -0.73 17.43
C PRO A 75 -0.83 -1.08 18.07
N PHE A 76 -1.85 -0.22 17.92
CA PHE A 76 -3.13 -0.35 18.60
C PHE A 76 -4.23 -0.92 17.72
N MET A 77 -4.21 -0.58 16.43
CA MET A 77 -5.27 -0.88 15.46
C MET A 77 -4.78 -1.79 14.32
N GLY A 78 -3.48 -2.08 14.26
CA GLY A 78 -2.88 -2.77 13.13
C GLY A 78 -2.76 -1.86 11.90
N ILE A 79 -2.67 -2.49 10.74
CA ILE A 79 -2.46 -1.87 9.43
C ILE A 79 -3.74 -2.06 8.62
N GLY A 80 -4.03 -1.15 7.68
CA GLY A 80 -5.18 -1.25 6.78
C GLY A 80 -6.18 -0.09 6.90
N THR A 81 -7.44 -0.39 6.59
CA THR A 81 -8.49 0.62 6.41
C THR A 81 -8.92 1.31 7.70
N LEU A 82 -9.01 0.56 8.82
CA LEU A 82 -9.46 1.10 10.11
C LEU A 82 -8.61 2.28 10.61
N PRO A 83 -7.28 2.15 10.81
CA PRO A 83 -6.45 3.27 11.25
C PRO A 83 -6.45 4.45 10.26
N ALA A 84 -6.55 4.18 8.95
CA ALA A 84 -6.69 5.23 7.94
C ALA A 84 -7.99 6.02 8.11
N VAL A 85 -9.13 5.35 8.25
CA VAL A 85 -10.43 5.99 8.49
C VAL A 85 -10.40 6.81 9.77
N VAL A 86 -9.84 6.28 10.86
CA VAL A 86 -9.75 7.01 12.14
C VAL A 86 -8.93 8.30 11.98
N ALA A 87 -7.77 8.23 11.32
CA ALA A 87 -6.94 9.42 11.06
C ALA A 87 -7.69 10.46 10.20
N LEU A 88 -8.40 10.03 9.16
CA LEU A 88 -9.19 10.89 8.29
C LEU A 88 -10.38 11.53 9.01
N VAL A 89 -11.05 10.80 9.91
CA VAL A 89 -12.11 11.33 10.77
C VAL A 89 -11.57 12.43 11.66
N ILE A 90 -10.43 12.21 12.33
CA ILE A 90 -9.79 13.19 13.20
C ILE A 90 -9.53 14.51 12.46
N TYR A 91 -8.99 14.41 11.25
CA TYR A 91 -8.76 15.57 10.38
C TYR A 91 -10.07 16.28 10.01
N ALA A 92 -11.08 15.53 9.60
CA ALA A 92 -12.34 16.05 9.11
C ALA A 92 -13.24 16.68 10.19
N ILE A 93 -13.00 16.36 11.47
CA ILE A 93 -13.81 16.86 12.58
C ILE A 93 -13.74 18.38 12.66
N PHE A 94 -12.54 18.97 12.57
CA PHE A 94 -12.34 20.41 12.80
C PHE A 94 -13.13 21.30 11.82
N PRO A 95 -13.05 21.17 10.48
CA PRO A 95 -13.77 22.07 9.58
C PRO A 95 -15.30 21.95 9.69
N ILE A 96 -15.82 20.73 9.94
CA ILE A 96 -17.26 20.49 10.14
C ILE A 96 -17.72 21.14 11.45
N MET A 97 -16.95 20.93 12.52
CA MET A 97 -17.26 21.49 13.84
C MET A 97 -17.21 23.02 13.80
N GLN A 98 -16.13 23.59 13.25
CA GLN A 98 -15.95 25.03 13.09
C GLN A 98 -17.12 25.65 12.33
N SER A 99 -17.46 25.09 11.17
CA SER A 99 -18.56 25.61 10.35
C SER A 99 -19.91 25.48 11.06
N THR A 100 -20.14 24.40 11.80
CA THR A 100 -21.38 24.22 12.57
C THR A 100 -21.50 25.23 13.71
N VAL A 101 -20.42 25.45 14.46
CA VAL A 101 -20.38 26.47 15.53
C VAL A 101 -20.62 27.87 14.95
N THR A 102 -19.93 28.22 13.86
CA THR A 102 -20.11 29.51 13.16
C THR A 102 -21.54 29.67 12.66
N ALA A 103 -22.14 28.62 12.09
CA ALA A 103 -23.50 28.65 11.57
C ALA A 103 -24.57 28.86 12.65
N LEU A 104 -24.36 28.31 13.85
CA LEU A 104 -25.26 28.48 14.99
C LEU A 104 -25.09 29.88 15.61
N ALA A 105 -23.85 30.38 15.67
CA ALA A 105 -23.55 31.72 16.17
C ALA A 105 -24.08 32.83 15.24
N SER A 106 -24.27 32.56 13.94
CA SER A 106 -24.80 33.53 12.98
C SER A 106 -26.34 33.70 13.02
N ILE A 107 -27.05 32.94 13.85
CA ILE A 107 -28.52 33.03 13.94
C ILE A 107 -28.90 34.27 14.76
N ASP A 108 -29.79 35.09 14.20
CA ASP A 108 -30.33 36.26 14.87
C ASP A 108 -31.05 35.87 16.19
N PRO A 109 -30.66 36.42 17.35
CA PRO A 109 -31.31 36.15 18.64
C PRO A 109 -32.83 36.39 18.62
N SER A 110 -33.32 37.34 17.82
CA SER A 110 -34.76 37.64 17.71
C SER A 110 -35.58 36.45 17.19
N LEU A 111 -35.00 35.59 16.33
CA LEU A 111 -35.66 34.36 15.88
C LEU A 111 -35.80 33.34 17.01
N ILE A 112 -34.81 33.30 17.91
CA ILE A 112 -34.81 32.42 19.09
C ILE A 112 -35.84 32.88 20.11
N GLU A 113 -35.94 34.19 20.34
CA GLU A 113 -36.95 34.82 21.20
C GLU A 113 -38.36 34.62 20.64
N ALA A 114 -38.57 34.87 19.35
CA ALA A 114 -39.85 34.65 18.68
C ALA A 114 -40.29 33.19 18.79
N GLY A 115 -39.41 32.23 18.49
CA GLY A 115 -39.70 30.80 18.66
C GLY A 115 -40.08 30.44 20.10
N THR A 116 -39.42 31.06 21.09
CA THR A 116 -39.76 30.88 22.51
C THR A 116 -41.13 31.47 22.85
N ALA A 117 -41.46 32.64 22.32
CA ALA A 117 -42.76 33.29 22.51
C ALA A 117 -43.92 32.49 21.88
N PHE A 118 -43.67 31.79 20.76
CA PHE A 118 -44.62 30.84 20.15
C PHE A 118 -44.69 29.47 20.86
N GLY A 119 -44.00 29.31 22.00
CA GLY A 119 -44.04 28.08 22.81
C GLY A 119 -43.17 26.95 22.27
N MET A 120 -42.29 27.20 21.29
CA MET A 120 -41.45 26.15 20.71
C MET A 120 -40.38 25.68 21.69
N ASN A 121 -40.33 24.37 21.91
CA ASN A 121 -39.25 23.75 22.67
C ASN A 121 -37.92 23.77 21.88
N ARG A 122 -36.82 23.36 22.51
CA ARG A 122 -35.48 23.39 21.88
C ARG A 122 -35.39 22.53 20.61
N TRP A 123 -36.06 21.39 20.61
CA TRP A 123 -36.05 20.46 19.46
C TRP A 123 -36.89 20.99 18.30
N GLU A 124 -38.02 21.62 18.60
CA GLU A 124 -38.88 22.29 17.62
C GLU A 124 -38.12 23.44 16.95
N ARG A 125 -37.48 24.32 17.73
CA ARG A 125 -36.64 25.40 17.17
C ARG A 125 -35.49 24.85 16.33
N LEU A 126 -34.81 23.81 16.83
CA LEU A 126 -33.70 23.17 16.14
C LEU A 126 -34.10 22.69 14.73
N LYS A 127 -35.21 21.95 14.63
CA LYS A 127 -35.68 21.38 13.36
C LYS A 127 -36.37 22.41 12.45
N THR A 128 -37.04 23.40 13.04
CA THR A 128 -37.93 24.31 12.28
C THR A 128 -37.16 25.40 11.56
N PHE A 129 -36.19 26.07 12.22
CA PHE A 129 -35.46 27.16 11.58
C PHE A 129 -33.95 27.17 11.83
N ILE A 130 -33.47 26.71 13.00
CA ILE A 130 -32.03 26.73 13.32
C ILE A 130 -31.25 25.88 12.30
N LEU A 131 -31.58 24.59 12.16
CA LEU A 131 -30.91 23.72 11.19
C LEU A 131 -31.09 24.25 9.75
N PRO A 132 -32.31 24.54 9.26
CA PRO A 132 -32.50 25.07 7.91
C PRO A 132 -31.66 26.32 7.58
N ILE A 133 -31.56 27.28 8.50
CA ILE A 133 -30.79 28.52 8.31
C ILE A 133 -29.27 28.24 8.36
N SER A 134 -28.84 27.36 9.25
CA SER A 134 -27.42 27.00 9.41
C SER A 134 -26.88 26.06 8.31
N MET A 135 -27.75 25.34 7.60
CA MET A 135 -27.33 24.29 6.64
C MET A 135 -26.31 24.74 5.60
N PRO A 136 -26.41 25.92 4.94
CA PRO A 136 -25.43 26.32 3.93
C PRO A 136 -24.00 26.41 4.50
N ILE A 137 -23.85 26.97 5.70
CA ILE A 137 -22.55 27.09 6.35
C ILE A 137 -22.05 25.71 6.81
N ILE A 138 -22.92 24.87 7.40
CA ILE A 138 -22.58 23.50 7.78
C ILE A 138 -22.10 22.70 6.55
N MET A 139 -22.81 22.80 5.43
CA MET A 139 -22.44 22.15 4.17
C MET A 139 -21.11 22.65 3.60
N SER A 140 -20.78 23.93 3.79
CA SER A 140 -19.45 24.46 3.44
C SER A 140 -18.32 23.79 4.24
N GLY A 141 -18.55 23.54 5.54
CA GLY A 141 -17.63 22.77 6.37
C GLY A 141 -17.47 21.33 5.93
N ILE A 142 -18.60 20.67 5.65
CA ILE A 142 -18.63 19.29 5.11
C ILE A 142 -17.87 19.20 3.79
N ARG A 143 -18.06 20.17 2.89
CA ARG A 143 -17.35 20.25 1.61
C ARG A 143 -15.84 20.41 1.81
N THR A 144 -15.42 21.31 2.70
CA THR A 144 -14.00 21.51 3.03
C THR A 144 -13.38 20.21 3.56
N SER A 145 -14.07 19.53 4.49
CA SER A 145 -13.60 18.24 5.01
C SER A 145 -13.57 17.15 3.94
N ALA A 146 -14.54 17.08 3.04
CA ALA A 146 -14.55 16.09 1.97
C ALA A 146 -13.35 16.25 1.02
N VAL A 147 -13.03 17.47 0.60
CA VAL A 147 -11.86 17.75 -0.25
C VAL A 147 -10.57 17.36 0.46
N MET A 148 -10.44 17.71 1.74
CA MET A 148 -9.29 17.34 2.55
C MET A 148 -9.17 15.82 2.71
N ILE A 149 -10.27 15.13 3.04
CA ILE A 149 -10.29 13.67 3.18
C ILE A 149 -9.83 13.00 1.87
N ILE A 150 -10.40 13.38 0.73
CA ILE A 150 -10.07 12.74 -0.56
C ILE A 150 -8.57 12.92 -0.89
N GLY A 151 -8.02 14.11 -0.62
CA GLY A 151 -6.59 14.38 -0.81
C GLY A 151 -5.71 13.56 0.15
N THR A 152 -5.98 13.63 1.45
CA THR A 152 -5.19 12.96 2.49
C THR A 152 -5.34 11.43 2.46
N ALA A 153 -6.47 10.90 1.97
CA ALA A 153 -6.70 9.47 1.81
C ALA A 153 -5.70 8.79 0.86
N THR A 154 -5.02 9.55 -0.01
CA THR A 154 -3.91 8.99 -0.82
C THR A 154 -2.80 8.39 0.04
N LEU A 155 -2.57 8.93 1.24
CA LEU A 155 -1.59 8.43 2.20
C LEU A 155 -2.03 7.13 2.87
N ALA A 156 -3.31 6.76 2.81
CA ALA A 156 -3.81 5.52 3.39
C ALA A 156 -3.16 4.27 2.76
N SER A 157 -2.74 4.37 1.50
CA SER A 157 -1.96 3.34 0.79
C SER A 157 -0.64 2.99 1.48
N LEU A 158 -0.01 3.93 2.20
CA LEU A 158 1.26 3.71 2.90
C LEU A 158 1.13 2.66 4.01
N ILE A 159 -0.06 2.56 4.59
CA ILE A 159 -0.40 1.60 5.63
C ILE A 159 -1.38 0.54 5.12
N GLY A 160 -1.35 0.22 3.82
CA GLY A 160 -2.10 -0.91 3.27
C GLY A 160 -3.61 -0.75 3.25
N ALA A 161 -4.15 0.47 3.38
CA ALA A 161 -5.60 0.69 3.24
C ALA A 161 -6.06 0.63 1.78
N GLY A 162 -5.13 0.65 0.80
CA GLY A 162 -5.45 0.68 -0.63
C GLY A 162 -5.76 2.09 -1.14
N GLY A 163 -6.66 2.18 -2.11
CA GLY A 163 -7.10 3.44 -2.71
C GLY A 163 -6.22 3.92 -3.87
N LEU A 164 -6.56 5.07 -4.48
CA LEU A 164 -5.84 5.66 -5.62
C LEU A 164 -4.39 6.04 -5.27
N GLY A 165 -4.07 6.18 -3.98
CA GLY A 165 -2.70 6.37 -3.51
C GLY A 165 -1.77 5.20 -3.83
N SER A 166 -2.31 3.99 -4.02
CA SER A 166 -1.53 2.82 -4.42
C SER A 166 -0.80 3.04 -5.75
N PHE A 167 -1.43 3.70 -6.72
CA PHE A 167 -0.81 4.07 -8.00
C PHE A 167 0.31 5.09 -7.84
N ILE A 168 0.13 6.06 -6.93
CA ILE A 168 1.16 7.06 -6.61
C ILE A 168 2.38 6.34 -6.02
N MET A 169 2.16 5.48 -5.02
CA MET A 169 3.24 4.72 -4.37
C MET A 169 3.94 3.79 -5.36
N LEU A 170 3.18 3.03 -6.14
CA LEU A 170 3.70 2.11 -7.14
C LEU A 170 4.52 2.85 -8.21
N GLY A 171 4.06 4.04 -8.62
CA GLY A 171 4.78 4.88 -9.57
C GLY A 171 6.08 5.46 -8.99
N ILE A 172 6.10 5.83 -7.71
CA ILE A 172 7.32 6.27 -7.01
C ILE A 172 8.31 5.10 -6.94
N ASP A 173 7.84 3.94 -6.47
CA ASP A 173 8.67 2.74 -6.28
C ASP A 173 9.28 2.25 -7.60
N ARG A 174 8.53 2.36 -8.70
CA ARG A 174 8.97 1.93 -10.05
C ARG A 174 9.61 3.04 -10.89
N ASN A 175 9.80 4.24 -10.34
CA ASN A 175 10.21 5.44 -11.08
C ASN A 175 9.37 5.68 -12.35
N ASN A 176 8.08 5.35 -12.31
CA ASN A 176 7.17 5.41 -13.44
C ASN A 176 6.24 6.62 -13.30
N SER A 177 6.55 7.69 -14.04
CA SER A 177 5.76 8.92 -14.02
C SER A 177 4.31 8.73 -14.49
N SER A 178 4.04 7.77 -15.37
CA SER A 178 2.69 7.48 -15.85
C SER A 178 1.79 6.97 -14.71
N LEU A 179 2.28 6.05 -13.87
CA LEU A 179 1.54 5.56 -12.69
C LEU A 179 1.32 6.67 -11.64
N ILE A 180 2.35 7.49 -11.38
CA ILE A 180 2.22 8.64 -10.46
C ILE A 180 1.10 9.58 -10.94
N LEU A 181 1.10 9.91 -12.23
CA LEU A 181 0.10 10.80 -12.82
C LEU A 181 -1.30 10.18 -12.82
N ILE A 182 -1.45 8.87 -13.09
CA ILE A 182 -2.74 8.18 -13.03
C ILE A 182 -3.33 8.33 -11.62
N GLY A 183 -2.58 8.00 -10.57
CA GLY A 183 -3.04 8.13 -9.20
C GLY A 183 -3.39 9.58 -8.82
N ALA A 184 -2.45 10.51 -9.06
CA ALA A 184 -2.62 11.91 -8.68
C ALA A 184 -3.76 12.62 -9.42
N ILE A 185 -3.86 12.45 -10.75
CA ILE A 185 -4.92 13.05 -11.56
C ILE A 185 -6.28 12.45 -11.18
N SER A 186 -6.36 11.13 -10.97
CA SER A 186 -7.60 10.49 -10.55
C SER A 186 -8.10 11.02 -9.21
N SER A 187 -7.21 11.16 -8.22
CA SER A 187 -7.56 11.74 -6.91
C SER A 187 -7.99 13.20 -7.02
N ALA A 188 -7.32 14.00 -7.86
CA ALA A 188 -7.67 15.39 -8.09
C ALA A 188 -9.04 15.54 -8.78
N ILE A 189 -9.30 14.75 -9.83
CA ILE A 189 -10.60 14.72 -10.52
C ILE A 189 -11.69 14.30 -9.54
N LEU A 190 -11.45 13.26 -8.74
CA LEU A 190 -12.41 12.79 -7.75
C LEU A 190 -12.74 13.89 -6.72
N ALA A 191 -11.73 14.60 -6.21
CA ALA A 191 -11.93 15.72 -5.30
C ALA A 191 -12.74 16.86 -5.94
N ILE A 192 -12.47 17.20 -7.20
CA ILE A 192 -13.22 18.23 -7.94
C ILE A 192 -14.68 17.81 -8.13
N LEU A 193 -14.93 16.57 -8.54
CA LEU A 193 -16.29 16.05 -8.73
C LEU A 193 -17.07 16.07 -7.42
N PHE A 194 -16.48 15.57 -6.33
CA PHE A 194 -17.10 15.61 -5.00
C PHE A 194 -17.37 17.03 -4.52
N ASN A 195 -16.40 17.93 -4.69
CA ASN A 195 -16.54 19.33 -4.34
C ASN A 195 -17.70 19.99 -5.11
N ALA A 196 -17.84 19.70 -6.40
CA ALA A 196 -18.92 20.21 -7.24
C ALA A 196 -20.30 19.68 -6.79
N VAL A 197 -20.40 18.38 -6.49
CA VAL A 197 -21.64 17.75 -5.99
C VAL A 197 -22.04 18.37 -4.64
N LEU A 198 -21.12 18.49 -3.69
CA LEU A 198 -21.41 19.07 -2.37
C LEU A 198 -21.71 20.57 -2.45
N LYS A 199 -21.09 21.31 -3.37
CA LYS A 199 -21.40 22.72 -3.63
C LYS A 199 -22.84 22.90 -4.13
N PHE A 200 -23.35 21.98 -4.94
CA PHE A 200 -24.77 22.01 -5.33
C PHE A 200 -25.70 21.82 -4.13
N LEU A 201 -25.31 20.94 -3.18
CA LEU A 201 -26.07 20.70 -1.95
C LEU A 201 -26.05 21.87 -0.95
N GLU A 202 -25.04 22.75 -1.01
CA GLU A 202 -24.93 23.94 -0.14
C GLU A 202 -26.14 24.87 -0.21
N LYS A 203 -26.78 24.97 -1.39
CA LYS A 203 -27.97 25.80 -1.63
C LYS A 203 -29.27 24.98 -1.65
N ALA A 204 -29.19 23.67 -1.40
CA ALA A 204 -30.33 22.79 -1.49
C ALA A 204 -31.21 22.85 -0.22
N LYS A 205 -32.47 22.44 -0.36
CA LYS A 205 -33.37 22.31 0.80
C LYS A 205 -32.88 21.19 1.71
N LEU A 206 -33.11 21.31 3.02
CA LEU A 206 -32.71 20.31 4.02
C LEU A 206 -33.15 18.89 3.66
N ARG A 207 -34.37 18.70 3.11
CA ARG A 207 -34.85 17.38 2.66
C ARG A 207 -33.98 16.78 1.56
N THR A 208 -33.56 17.60 0.59
CA THR A 208 -32.69 17.17 -0.52
C THR A 208 -31.31 16.79 -0.01
N ILE A 209 -30.78 17.54 0.97
CA ILE A 209 -29.51 17.22 1.63
C ILE A 209 -29.61 15.86 2.32
N LEU A 210 -30.62 15.65 3.17
CA LEU A 210 -30.81 14.39 3.89
C LEU A 210 -31.00 13.19 2.95
N LEU A 211 -31.77 13.33 1.87
CA LEU A 211 -31.92 12.28 0.85
C LEU A 211 -30.61 11.98 0.14
N SER A 212 -29.78 12.99 -0.13
CA SER A 212 -28.46 12.80 -0.75
C SER A 212 -27.52 12.04 0.18
N PHE A 213 -27.53 12.34 1.49
CA PHE A 213 -26.79 11.57 2.49
C PHE A 213 -27.29 10.13 2.61
N ALA A 214 -28.61 9.91 2.61
CA ALA A 214 -29.17 8.56 2.64
C ALA A 214 -28.79 7.76 1.38
N ALA A 215 -28.82 8.39 0.20
CA ALA A 215 -28.36 7.77 -1.04
C ALA A 215 -26.86 7.46 -1.02
N MET A 216 -26.05 8.34 -0.41
CA MET A 216 -24.61 8.11 -0.24
C MET A 216 -24.32 6.93 0.69
N VAL A 217 -25.03 6.83 1.83
CA VAL A 217 -24.94 5.68 2.74
C VAL A 217 -25.37 4.39 2.03
N PHE A 218 -26.47 4.42 1.29
CA PHE A 218 -26.94 3.27 0.53
C PHE A 218 -25.95 2.84 -0.55
N GLY A 219 -25.41 3.79 -1.34
CA GLY A 219 -24.40 3.53 -2.36
C GLY A 219 -23.13 2.93 -1.74
N LEU A 220 -22.68 3.46 -0.60
CA LEU A 220 -21.56 2.92 0.16
C LEU A 220 -21.83 1.47 0.60
N LEU A 221 -22.98 1.19 1.21
CA LEU A 221 -23.35 -0.18 1.61
C LEU A 221 -23.44 -1.13 0.42
N ALA A 222 -23.95 -0.66 -0.73
CA ALA A 222 -24.00 -1.44 -1.95
C ALA A 222 -22.60 -1.85 -2.46
N THR A 223 -21.56 -1.03 -2.24
CA THR A 223 -20.19 -1.43 -2.59
C THR A 223 -19.66 -2.61 -1.76
N TYR A 224 -20.20 -2.85 -0.56
CA TYR A 224 -19.85 -3.99 0.28
C TYR A 224 -20.71 -5.23 0.02
N ALA A 225 -21.78 -5.10 -0.77
CA ALA A 225 -22.71 -6.20 -1.04
C ALA A 225 -22.05 -7.42 -1.72
N PRO A 226 -21.15 -7.28 -2.72
CA PRO A 226 -20.49 -8.43 -3.35
C PRO A 226 -19.67 -9.25 -2.35
N ALA A 227 -18.95 -8.59 -1.44
CA ALA A 227 -18.19 -9.27 -0.39
C ALA A 227 -19.10 -9.98 0.62
N MET A 228 -20.22 -9.35 1.00
CA MET A 228 -21.20 -9.96 1.90
C MET A 228 -21.89 -11.18 1.26
N VAL A 229 -22.25 -11.11 -0.02
CA VAL A 229 -22.84 -12.23 -0.76
C VAL A 229 -21.82 -13.36 -0.94
N LYS A 230 -20.54 -13.05 -1.22
CA LYS A 230 -19.46 -14.04 -1.30
C LYS A 230 -19.27 -14.78 0.03
N ASN A 231 -19.37 -14.09 1.17
CA ASN A 231 -19.30 -14.73 2.50
C ASN A 231 -20.54 -15.58 2.84
N LEU A 232 -21.66 -15.37 2.14
CA LEU A 232 -22.90 -16.16 2.29
C LEU A 232 -22.95 -17.35 1.32
N SER A 233 -22.33 -17.21 0.14
CA SER A 233 -22.08 -18.30 -0.79
C SER A 233 -20.71 -18.91 -0.51
N HIS A 234 -20.64 -19.89 0.38
CA HIS A 234 -19.51 -20.83 0.43
C HIS A 234 -19.33 -21.42 -0.97
N GLN A 235 -18.48 -20.78 -1.77
CA GLN A 235 -17.99 -21.32 -3.02
C GLN A 235 -16.59 -21.81 -2.67
N ASP A 236 -16.56 -22.99 -2.04
CA ASP A 236 -15.37 -23.61 -1.43
C ASP A 236 -14.24 -23.88 -2.44
N ASP A 237 -14.46 -23.64 -3.74
CA ASP A 237 -13.49 -23.89 -4.80
C ASP A 237 -12.71 -22.64 -5.27
N THR A 238 -12.92 -21.44 -4.69
CA THR A 238 -12.21 -20.21 -5.12
C THR A 238 -11.14 -19.76 -4.15
N ILE A 239 -9.88 -19.90 -4.55
CA ILE A 239 -8.68 -19.46 -3.81
C ILE A 239 -8.36 -18.00 -4.15
N ALA A 240 -8.30 -17.13 -3.16
CA ALA A 240 -7.84 -15.75 -3.28
C ALA A 240 -6.32 -15.66 -3.09
N ILE A 241 -5.59 -15.22 -4.11
CA ILE A 241 -4.14 -15.04 -4.06
C ILE A 241 -3.79 -13.56 -4.18
N ALA A 242 -3.06 -13.01 -3.22
CA ALA A 242 -2.65 -11.61 -3.25
C ALA A 242 -1.16 -11.42 -3.45
N GLY A 243 -0.78 -10.31 -4.07
CA GLY A 243 0.61 -9.90 -4.27
C GLY A 243 0.91 -8.60 -3.54
N LYS A 244 2.15 -8.44 -3.06
CA LYS A 244 2.65 -7.15 -2.58
C LYS A 244 2.73 -6.15 -3.75
N LEU A 245 2.99 -4.88 -3.43
CA LEU A 245 3.31 -3.87 -4.45
C LEU A 245 4.58 -4.26 -5.22
N GLY A 246 4.54 -4.19 -6.56
CA GLY A 246 5.71 -4.44 -7.43
C GLY A 246 5.46 -5.49 -8.52
N ALA A 247 6.36 -5.56 -9.51
CA ALA A 247 6.23 -6.54 -10.60
C ALA A 247 6.46 -7.97 -10.11
N GLU A 248 7.46 -8.20 -9.28
CA GLU A 248 7.85 -9.53 -8.81
C GLU A 248 6.70 -10.28 -8.11
N PRO A 249 6.01 -9.70 -7.11
CA PRO A 249 4.86 -10.36 -6.51
C PRO A 249 3.71 -10.58 -7.52
N GLU A 250 3.48 -9.63 -8.42
CA GLU A 250 2.43 -9.71 -9.45
C GLU A 250 2.70 -10.87 -10.43
N ILE A 251 3.96 -11.09 -10.81
CA ILE A 251 4.37 -12.23 -11.65
C ILE A 251 4.16 -13.54 -10.90
N LEU A 252 4.60 -13.63 -9.64
CA LEU A 252 4.50 -14.85 -8.84
C LEU A 252 3.04 -15.28 -8.62
N ILE A 253 2.13 -14.34 -8.31
CA ILE A 253 0.72 -14.71 -8.12
C ILE A 253 0.05 -15.18 -9.40
N ASN A 254 0.46 -14.63 -10.56
CA ASN A 254 -0.02 -15.13 -11.86
C ASN A 254 0.51 -16.55 -12.13
N MET A 255 1.78 -16.83 -11.79
CA MET A 255 2.31 -18.20 -11.87
C MET A 255 1.53 -19.17 -10.97
N TYR A 256 1.21 -18.75 -9.74
CA TYR A 256 0.44 -19.59 -8.80
C TYR A 256 -0.95 -19.87 -9.33
N LYS A 257 -1.66 -18.83 -9.81
CA LYS A 257 -2.97 -18.95 -10.42
C LYS A 257 -2.97 -19.97 -11.56
N GLU A 258 -2.07 -19.82 -12.52
CA GLU A 258 -2.06 -20.65 -13.71
C GLU A 258 -1.75 -22.10 -13.39
N LEU A 259 -0.78 -22.36 -12.51
CA LEU A 259 -0.47 -23.72 -12.05
C LEU A 259 -1.65 -24.37 -11.31
N ILE A 260 -2.37 -23.63 -10.47
CA ILE A 260 -3.52 -24.13 -9.73
C ILE A 260 -4.68 -24.43 -10.69
N GLU A 261 -5.03 -23.50 -11.58
CA GLU A 261 -6.16 -23.66 -12.50
C GLU A 261 -5.90 -24.70 -13.61
N ASP A 262 -4.65 -24.95 -13.99
CA ASP A 262 -4.29 -25.99 -14.98
C ASP A 262 -4.31 -27.41 -14.38
N GLN A 263 -4.06 -27.55 -13.08
CA GLN A 263 -3.80 -28.85 -12.44
C GLN A 263 -4.80 -29.21 -11.33
N SER A 264 -5.84 -28.40 -11.12
CA SER A 264 -6.93 -28.66 -10.18
C SER A 264 -8.25 -28.06 -10.66
N ASP A 265 -9.36 -28.43 -10.03
CA ASP A 265 -10.68 -27.85 -10.31
C ASP A 265 -10.89 -26.49 -9.62
N LEU A 266 -9.92 -26.03 -8.83
CA LEU A 266 -9.97 -24.77 -8.10
C LEU A 266 -9.93 -23.58 -9.06
N LYS A 267 -10.63 -22.52 -8.67
CA LYS A 267 -10.57 -21.21 -9.32
C LYS A 267 -9.71 -20.27 -8.51
N VAL A 268 -9.01 -19.36 -9.19
CA VAL A 268 -8.13 -18.40 -8.53
C VAL A 268 -8.55 -16.97 -8.84
N GLU A 269 -8.81 -16.22 -7.77
CA GLU A 269 -9.00 -14.77 -7.80
C GLU A 269 -7.69 -14.08 -7.39
N LEU A 270 -7.16 -13.21 -8.25
CA LEU A 270 -5.95 -12.45 -7.96
C LEU A 270 -6.27 -11.09 -7.37
N LYS A 271 -5.53 -10.72 -6.31
CA LYS A 271 -5.50 -9.37 -5.73
C LYS A 271 -4.09 -8.77 -5.92
N PRO A 272 -3.78 -8.22 -7.10
CA PRO A 272 -2.48 -7.63 -7.36
C PRO A 272 -2.30 -6.34 -6.55
N SER A 273 -1.06 -6.03 -6.15
CA SER A 273 -0.74 -4.78 -5.43
C SER A 273 -1.63 -4.54 -4.19
N PHE A 274 -2.04 -5.62 -3.52
CA PHE A 274 -3.05 -5.58 -2.45
C PHE A 274 -2.57 -4.84 -1.20
N GLY A 275 -1.24 -4.78 -1.00
CA GLY A 275 -0.65 -4.02 0.09
C GLY A 275 0.83 -4.34 0.30
N LYS A 276 1.32 -3.98 1.48
CA LYS A 276 2.69 -4.27 1.93
C LYS A 276 2.74 -5.53 2.79
N THR A 277 3.94 -5.97 3.15
CA THR A 277 4.22 -7.18 3.95
C THR A 277 3.25 -7.40 5.12
N SER A 278 3.17 -6.47 6.07
CA SER A 278 2.37 -6.68 7.28
C SER A 278 0.87 -6.74 7.01
N PHE A 279 0.37 -6.02 5.99
CA PHE A 279 -1.03 -6.09 5.60
C PHE A 279 -1.38 -7.46 5.04
N LEU A 280 -0.60 -7.96 4.06
CA LEU A 280 -0.84 -9.29 3.48
C LEU A 280 -0.71 -10.40 4.53
N TYR A 281 0.25 -10.27 5.43
CA TYR A 281 0.44 -11.22 6.53
C TYR A 281 -0.77 -11.27 7.49
N GLU A 282 -1.36 -10.12 7.84
CA GLU A 282 -2.59 -10.12 8.63
C GLU A 282 -3.81 -10.58 7.81
N SER A 283 -3.88 -10.24 6.52
CA SER A 283 -4.95 -10.69 5.63
C SER A 283 -4.98 -12.22 5.44
N VAL A 284 -3.82 -12.88 5.35
CA VAL A 284 -3.79 -14.36 5.28
C VAL A 284 -4.20 -14.98 6.61
N LYS A 285 -3.91 -14.34 7.74
CA LYS A 285 -4.30 -14.82 9.07
C LYS A 285 -5.81 -14.66 9.30
N SER A 286 -6.38 -13.51 8.91
CA SER A 286 -7.83 -13.26 9.00
C SER A 286 -8.65 -14.10 8.01
N GLY A 287 -8.03 -14.59 6.92
CA GLY A 287 -8.72 -15.31 5.84
C GLY A 287 -9.31 -14.39 4.77
N ASP A 288 -8.87 -13.12 4.70
CA ASP A 288 -9.25 -12.20 3.62
C ASP A 288 -8.58 -12.58 2.28
N ILE A 289 -7.47 -13.33 2.36
CA ILE A 289 -6.73 -13.96 1.27
C ILE A 289 -6.26 -15.34 1.73
N ASP A 290 -6.01 -16.23 0.78
CA ASP A 290 -5.66 -17.62 1.07
C ASP A 290 -4.16 -17.88 0.90
N ILE A 291 -3.56 -17.29 -0.15
CA ILE A 291 -2.15 -17.49 -0.50
C ILE A 291 -1.51 -16.15 -0.85
N TYR A 292 -0.25 -15.96 -0.46
CA TYR A 292 0.58 -14.90 -1.04
C TYR A 292 2.07 -15.29 -1.09
N PRO A 293 2.88 -14.72 -2.00
CA PRO A 293 4.32 -14.91 -2.00
C PRO A 293 4.97 -14.11 -0.86
N GLU A 294 5.75 -14.79 -0.04
CA GLU A 294 6.53 -14.20 1.05
C GLU A 294 7.99 -14.64 0.98
N PHE A 295 8.88 -13.83 1.56
CA PHE A 295 10.32 -14.07 1.56
C PHE A 295 10.81 -14.66 2.88
N THR A 296 11.70 -15.63 2.79
CA THR A 296 12.30 -16.32 3.95
C THR A 296 12.88 -15.34 4.98
N GLY A 297 13.69 -14.38 4.54
CA GLY A 297 14.32 -13.38 5.40
C GLY A 297 13.31 -12.45 6.08
N THR A 298 12.22 -12.10 5.37
CA THR A 298 11.15 -11.26 5.92
C THR A 298 10.42 -11.97 7.06
N VAL A 299 10.16 -13.28 6.92
CA VAL A 299 9.56 -14.08 7.99
C VAL A 299 10.45 -14.03 9.23
N THR A 300 11.72 -14.37 9.10
CA THR A 300 12.65 -14.44 10.24
C THR A 300 13.01 -13.09 10.84
N GLY A 301 13.01 -12.03 10.03
CA GLY A 301 13.44 -10.69 10.44
C GLY A 301 12.32 -9.78 10.93
N SER A 302 11.07 -9.99 10.50
CA SER A 302 9.98 -9.04 10.74
C SER A 302 8.65 -9.66 11.17
N LEU A 303 8.34 -10.90 10.79
CA LEU A 303 7.03 -11.51 11.09
C LEU A 303 7.05 -12.38 12.34
N LEU A 304 8.17 -13.04 12.64
CA LEU A 304 8.32 -13.76 13.90
C LEU A 304 8.46 -12.78 15.07
N LYS A 305 7.63 -12.96 16.11
CA LYS A 305 7.68 -12.16 17.35
C LYS A 305 9.03 -12.28 18.05
N ASN A 306 9.66 -13.45 17.94
CA ASN A 306 10.99 -13.74 18.49
C ASN A 306 11.92 -14.14 17.34
N PRO A 307 12.56 -13.18 16.65
CA PRO A 307 13.40 -13.46 15.50
C PRO A 307 14.64 -14.28 15.92
N PRO A 308 14.91 -15.42 15.26
CA PRO A 308 16.09 -16.23 15.57
C PRO A 308 17.37 -15.51 15.13
N LYS A 309 18.46 -15.70 15.89
CA LYS A 309 19.80 -15.32 15.41
C LYS A 309 20.28 -16.41 14.45
N LEU A 310 20.33 -16.09 13.17
CA LEU A 310 20.71 -17.02 12.11
C LEU A 310 21.96 -16.53 11.38
N SER A 311 22.67 -17.48 10.77
CA SER A 311 23.61 -17.15 9.69
C SER A 311 22.84 -16.73 8.44
N ASN A 312 23.54 -16.13 7.48
CA ASN A 312 22.97 -15.81 6.17
C ASN A 312 22.92 -17.04 5.23
N GLU A 313 22.91 -18.25 5.78
CA GLU A 313 22.81 -19.49 5.00
C GLU A 313 21.34 -19.73 4.60
N PRO A 314 21.01 -19.81 3.29
CA PRO A 314 19.62 -19.82 2.83
C PRO A 314 18.77 -20.97 3.41
N LYS A 315 19.33 -22.17 3.53
CA LYS A 315 18.60 -23.35 4.03
C LYS A 315 18.27 -23.22 5.51
N ALA A 316 19.17 -22.67 6.32
CA ALA A 316 18.95 -22.39 7.73
C ALA A 316 17.84 -21.34 7.90
N VAL A 317 17.87 -20.25 7.14
CA VAL A 317 16.84 -19.21 7.16
C VAL A 317 15.48 -19.74 6.73
N TYR A 318 15.41 -20.51 5.64
CA TYR A 318 14.17 -21.15 5.22
C TYR A 318 13.59 -22.08 6.29
N THR A 319 14.43 -22.93 6.89
CA THR A 319 13.98 -23.88 7.93
C THR A 319 13.41 -23.14 9.14
N ALA A 320 14.10 -22.11 9.61
CA ALA A 320 13.64 -21.28 10.72
C ALA A 320 12.36 -20.50 10.39
N ALA A 321 12.26 -19.94 9.17
CA ALA A 321 11.05 -19.27 8.69
C ALA A 321 9.85 -20.22 8.69
N ARG A 322 9.99 -21.38 8.05
CA ARG A 322 8.94 -22.40 7.92
C ARG A 322 8.46 -22.89 9.28
N ASP A 323 9.38 -23.31 10.14
CA ASP A 323 9.02 -23.90 11.43
C ASP A 323 8.51 -22.84 12.41
N GLY A 324 9.08 -21.62 12.35
CA GLY A 324 8.68 -20.49 13.17
C GLY A 324 7.26 -20.03 12.89
N ILE A 325 6.93 -19.77 11.61
CA ILE A 325 5.63 -19.20 11.25
C ILE A 325 4.49 -20.20 11.41
N LYS A 326 4.79 -21.49 11.15
CA LYS A 326 3.88 -22.60 11.45
C LYS A 326 3.55 -22.67 12.93
N LYS A 327 4.56 -22.63 13.80
CA LYS A 327 4.36 -22.69 15.25
C LYS A 327 3.64 -21.45 15.80
N GLN A 328 3.93 -20.27 15.25
CA GLN A 328 3.41 -19.01 15.76
C GLN A 328 1.94 -18.79 15.37
N ASP A 329 1.59 -19.04 14.11
CA ASP A 329 0.30 -18.62 13.53
C ASP A 329 -0.39 -19.70 12.69
N GLY A 330 0.11 -20.94 12.69
CA GLY A 330 -0.49 -22.02 11.90
C GLY A 330 -0.39 -21.83 10.39
N LEU A 331 0.62 -21.08 9.92
CA LEU A 331 0.84 -20.84 8.50
C LEU A 331 1.88 -21.81 7.91
N ALA A 332 1.66 -22.25 6.68
CA ALA A 332 2.56 -23.10 5.93
C ALA A 332 3.34 -22.31 4.88
N LEU A 333 4.67 -22.22 5.08
CA LEU A 333 5.61 -21.71 4.07
C LEU A 333 6.13 -22.88 3.21
N LEU A 334 5.77 -22.88 1.92
CA LEU A 334 6.20 -23.91 0.98
C LEU A 334 7.69 -23.77 0.61
N LYS A 335 8.21 -24.67 -0.23
CA LYS A 335 9.62 -24.63 -0.61
C LYS A 335 9.90 -23.39 -1.48
N PRO A 336 10.99 -22.67 -1.23
CA PRO A 336 11.29 -21.46 -1.97
C PRO A 336 11.84 -21.75 -3.37
N MET A 337 11.70 -20.76 -4.25
CA MET A 337 12.45 -20.64 -5.50
C MET A 337 13.95 -20.41 -5.22
N VAL A 338 14.82 -20.53 -6.22
CA VAL A 338 16.28 -20.40 -6.00
C VAL A 338 16.74 -18.95 -5.87
N TYR A 339 16.09 -18.00 -6.56
CA TYR A 339 16.49 -16.59 -6.52
C TYR A 339 16.44 -15.99 -5.11
N GLN A 340 17.33 -15.03 -4.88
CA GLN A 340 17.30 -14.12 -3.74
C GLN A 340 16.83 -12.74 -4.20
N ASN A 341 15.87 -12.13 -3.50
CA ASN A 341 15.57 -10.71 -3.61
C ASN A 341 16.18 -9.96 -2.42
N THR A 342 17.51 -9.94 -2.39
CA THR A 342 18.30 -9.32 -1.33
C THR A 342 19.08 -8.10 -1.85
N TYR A 343 19.68 -7.34 -0.93
CA TYR A 343 20.59 -6.26 -1.30
C TYR A 343 21.72 -6.80 -2.18
N ALA A 344 22.18 -5.93 -3.07
CA ALA A 344 23.20 -6.22 -4.04
C ALA A 344 24.08 -4.99 -4.24
N LEU A 345 25.30 -5.23 -4.69
CA LEU A 345 26.16 -4.18 -5.21
C LEU A 345 26.26 -4.32 -6.73
N ALA A 346 26.02 -3.22 -7.44
CA ALA A 346 26.04 -3.21 -8.90
C ALA A 346 26.99 -2.15 -9.44
N VAL A 347 27.66 -2.50 -10.53
CA VAL A 347 28.56 -1.62 -11.30
C VAL A 347 28.18 -1.64 -12.78
N THR A 348 28.67 -0.68 -13.56
CA THR A 348 28.48 -0.76 -15.03
C THR A 348 29.27 -1.92 -15.61
N LYS A 349 28.77 -2.52 -16.70
CA LYS A 349 29.46 -3.60 -17.40
C LYS A 349 30.88 -3.23 -17.85
N GLY A 350 31.07 -1.98 -18.31
CA GLY A 350 32.40 -1.48 -18.71
C GLY A 350 33.37 -1.43 -17.52
N PHE A 351 32.92 -0.88 -16.39
CA PHE A 351 33.75 -0.80 -15.18
C PHE A 351 34.10 -2.18 -14.62
N ALA A 352 33.14 -3.12 -14.63
CA ALA A 352 33.38 -4.50 -14.23
C ALA A 352 34.44 -5.19 -15.11
N GLN A 353 34.36 -5.04 -16.43
CA GLN A 353 35.29 -5.67 -17.37
C GLN A 353 36.70 -5.08 -17.27
N GLU A 354 36.82 -3.75 -17.23
CA GLU A 354 38.10 -3.06 -17.12
C GLU A 354 38.86 -3.46 -15.85
N ASN A 355 38.14 -3.60 -14.74
CA ASN A 355 38.71 -3.86 -13.42
C ASN A 355 38.62 -5.34 -12.98
N LYS A 356 38.10 -6.22 -13.85
CA LYS A 356 37.90 -7.66 -13.60
C LYS A 356 37.10 -7.93 -12.32
N LEU A 357 35.97 -7.26 -12.17
CA LEU A 357 35.08 -7.38 -11.02
C LEU A 357 33.99 -8.43 -11.28
N SER A 358 33.88 -9.40 -10.38
CA SER A 358 32.82 -10.42 -10.39
C SER A 358 32.21 -10.66 -9.02
N LYS A 359 32.97 -10.39 -7.95
CA LYS A 359 32.58 -10.57 -6.55
C LYS A 359 32.71 -9.26 -5.78
N ILE A 360 32.02 -9.13 -4.65
CA ILE A 360 32.16 -7.97 -3.77
C ILE A 360 33.60 -7.86 -3.25
N SER A 361 34.26 -8.98 -2.95
CA SER A 361 35.68 -8.97 -2.53
C SER A 361 36.64 -8.43 -3.60
N ASP A 362 36.29 -8.44 -4.89
CA ASP A 362 37.11 -7.86 -5.95
C ASP A 362 37.21 -6.33 -5.83
N LEU A 363 36.24 -5.66 -5.20
CA LEU A 363 36.21 -4.21 -5.02
C LEU A 363 37.43 -3.69 -4.24
N ALA A 364 38.02 -4.51 -3.37
CA ALA A 364 39.22 -4.15 -2.62
C ALA A 364 40.41 -3.80 -3.55
N LYS A 365 40.45 -4.34 -4.78
CA LYS A 365 41.50 -4.06 -5.77
C LYS A 365 41.42 -2.65 -6.35
N VAL A 366 40.25 -2.01 -6.26
CA VAL A 366 39.96 -0.73 -6.92
C VAL A 366 39.30 0.28 -5.99
N GLN A 367 39.39 0.05 -4.68
CA GLN A 367 38.71 0.83 -3.65
C GLN A 367 38.96 2.34 -3.77
N ASP A 368 40.18 2.76 -4.11
CA ASP A 368 40.55 4.17 -4.26
C ASP A 368 39.87 4.86 -5.46
N LYS A 369 39.35 4.07 -6.41
CA LYS A 369 38.64 4.57 -7.60
C LYS A 369 37.11 4.58 -7.39
N LEU A 370 36.61 4.01 -6.28
CA LEU A 370 35.18 3.87 -6.05
C LEU A 370 34.56 5.18 -5.57
N VAL A 371 33.48 5.56 -6.25
CA VAL A 371 32.53 6.58 -5.81
C VAL A 371 31.17 5.89 -5.80
N ALA A 372 30.68 5.57 -4.61
CA ALA A 372 29.45 4.85 -4.44
C ALA A 372 28.25 5.80 -4.36
N GLY A 373 27.14 5.44 -5.01
CA GLY A 373 25.83 6.05 -4.83
C GLY A 373 24.96 5.12 -4.00
N PHE A 374 24.88 5.37 -2.69
CA PHE A 374 24.09 4.53 -1.79
C PHE A 374 22.81 5.24 -1.33
N SER A 375 21.75 4.46 -1.12
CA SER A 375 20.61 4.95 -0.35
C SER A 375 21.05 5.33 1.08
N LEU A 376 20.37 6.32 1.68
CA LEU A 376 20.62 6.69 3.09
C LEU A 376 20.45 5.49 4.02
N GLU A 377 19.42 4.66 3.75
CA GLU A 377 19.19 3.42 4.49
C GLU A 377 20.38 2.46 4.36
N PHE A 378 20.82 2.12 3.15
CA PHE A 378 21.93 1.19 2.97
C PHE A 378 23.25 1.71 3.56
N ASN A 379 23.45 3.03 3.58
CA ASN A 379 24.63 3.63 4.18
C ASN A 379 24.71 3.42 5.70
N ASP A 380 23.58 3.37 6.40
CA ASP A 380 23.54 3.37 7.87
C ASP A 380 23.26 1.98 8.47
N ARG A 381 22.74 1.05 7.67
CA ARG A 381 22.36 -0.30 8.13
C ARG A 381 23.56 -1.17 8.50
N PRO A 382 23.47 -2.02 9.55
CA PRO A 382 24.55 -2.95 9.92
C PRO A 382 24.92 -3.95 8.81
N ASP A 383 23.93 -4.40 8.03
CA ASP A 383 24.09 -5.27 6.87
C ASP A 383 24.30 -4.49 5.55
N GLY A 384 24.46 -3.17 5.62
CA GLY A 384 24.77 -2.28 4.51
C GLY A 384 26.24 -1.87 4.47
N TYR A 385 26.54 -0.57 4.33
CA TYR A 385 27.92 -0.08 4.22
C TYR A 385 28.81 -0.41 5.44
N PRO A 386 28.35 -0.27 6.71
CA PRO A 386 29.06 -0.79 7.88
C PRO A 386 29.41 -2.29 7.78
N GLY A 387 28.53 -3.09 7.18
CA GLY A 387 28.74 -4.50 6.90
C GLY A 387 29.86 -4.74 5.88
N LEU A 388 29.88 -3.94 4.81
CA LEU A 388 30.96 -3.96 3.81
C LEU A 388 32.31 -3.58 4.44
N GLN A 389 32.32 -2.58 5.32
CA GLN A 389 33.53 -2.17 6.04
C GLN A 389 34.06 -3.30 6.95
N SER A 390 33.18 -3.90 7.75
CA SER A 390 33.58 -4.90 8.75
C SER A 390 33.90 -6.27 8.16
N LEU A 391 33.11 -6.76 7.19
CA LEU A 391 33.26 -8.11 6.62
C LEU A 391 34.18 -8.15 5.40
N TYR A 392 34.11 -7.14 4.55
CA TYR A 392 34.91 -7.05 3.33
C TYR A 392 36.15 -6.18 3.46
N GLY A 393 36.26 -5.34 4.49
CA GLY A 393 37.37 -4.41 4.66
C GLY A 393 37.30 -3.21 3.69
N LEU A 394 36.12 -2.94 3.12
CA LEU A 394 35.96 -1.94 2.08
C LEU A 394 35.74 -0.54 2.66
N THR A 395 36.49 0.46 2.20
CA THR A 395 36.30 1.86 2.59
C THR A 395 36.51 2.80 1.41
N PHE A 396 35.44 3.43 0.94
CA PHE A 396 35.48 4.31 -0.24
C PHE A 396 34.55 5.51 -0.07
N LYS A 397 34.59 6.45 -1.02
CA LYS A 397 33.73 7.62 -1.01
C LYS A 397 32.28 7.20 -1.29
N VAL A 398 31.35 7.64 -0.44
CA VAL A 398 29.90 7.43 -0.62
C VAL A 398 29.21 8.77 -0.78
N ASN A 399 28.39 8.90 -1.82
CA ASN A 399 27.43 9.98 -2.01
C ASN A 399 26.04 9.38 -1.75
N THR A 400 25.35 9.84 -0.70
CA THR A 400 24.01 9.35 -0.39
C THR A 400 22.96 10.01 -1.29
N MET A 401 21.96 9.24 -1.71
CA MET A 401 20.89 9.72 -2.60
C MET A 401 19.60 8.91 -2.46
N GLU A 402 18.50 9.42 -3.01
CA GLU A 402 17.24 8.69 -3.09
C GLU A 402 17.39 7.42 -3.95
N PRO A 403 16.77 6.27 -3.58
CA PRO A 403 16.94 5.00 -4.30
C PRO A 403 16.64 5.07 -5.80
N ALA A 404 15.65 5.86 -6.22
CA ALA A 404 15.32 6.02 -7.64
C ALA A 404 16.41 6.76 -8.43
N LEU A 405 17.21 7.62 -7.77
CA LEU A 405 18.24 8.45 -8.41
C LEU A 405 19.55 7.69 -8.63
N ARG A 406 19.84 6.63 -7.87
CA ARG A 406 21.11 5.88 -7.95
C ARG A 406 21.36 5.28 -9.34
N TYR A 407 20.29 4.79 -9.98
CA TYR A 407 20.36 4.21 -11.31
C TYR A 407 20.68 5.25 -12.40
N GLN A 408 20.13 6.47 -12.26
CA GLN A 408 20.48 7.58 -13.15
C GLN A 408 21.92 8.04 -12.90
N ALA A 409 22.34 8.16 -11.64
CA ALA A 409 23.68 8.62 -11.26
C ALA A 409 24.79 7.68 -11.76
N ILE A 410 24.57 6.35 -11.71
CA ILE A 410 25.56 5.39 -12.25
C ILE A 410 25.59 5.41 -13.79
N GLN A 411 24.45 5.69 -14.43
CA GLN A 411 24.37 5.81 -15.89
C GLN A 411 25.09 7.06 -16.40
N THR A 412 24.98 8.19 -15.70
CA THR A 412 25.67 9.45 -16.05
C THR A 412 27.15 9.44 -15.68
N GLY A 413 27.59 8.47 -14.87
CA GLY A 413 28.97 8.34 -14.41
C GLY A 413 29.32 9.19 -13.19
N ASP A 414 28.32 9.78 -12.53
CA ASP A 414 28.50 10.54 -11.27
C ASP A 414 28.95 9.63 -10.11
N VAL A 415 28.56 8.35 -10.20
CA VAL A 415 29.00 7.25 -9.33
C VAL A 415 29.36 6.03 -10.19
N ASN A 416 30.15 5.11 -9.66
CA ASN A 416 30.57 3.88 -10.38
C ASN A 416 30.25 2.58 -9.63
N LEU A 417 29.63 2.70 -8.46
CA LEU A 417 29.10 1.61 -7.64
C LEU A 417 27.78 2.07 -7.03
N ILE A 418 26.76 1.21 -7.00
CA ILE A 418 25.50 1.49 -6.33
C ILE A 418 25.05 0.30 -5.49
N ASP A 419 24.23 0.57 -4.47
CA ASP A 419 23.37 -0.47 -3.90
C ASP A 419 22.19 -0.74 -4.85
N ALA A 420 21.67 -1.95 -4.82
CA ALA A 420 20.52 -2.41 -5.62
C ALA A 420 19.78 -3.52 -4.87
N TYR A 421 18.61 -3.93 -5.34
CA TYR A 421 18.13 -5.29 -5.08
C TYR A 421 18.53 -6.21 -6.23
N SER A 422 18.87 -7.45 -5.91
CA SER A 422 19.38 -8.45 -6.86
C SER A 422 18.40 -8.81 -7.98
N THR A 423 17.11 -8.59 -7.79
CA THR A 423 16.08 -8.81 -8.81
C THR A 423 15.52 -7.51 -9.42
N ASP A 424 16.09 -6.34 -9.11
CA ASP A 424 15.63 -5.06 -9.65
C ASP A 424 15.60 -5.06 -11.18
N SER A 425 14.54 -4.48 -11.75
CA SER A 425 14.36 -4.37 -13.20
C SER A 425 15.38 -3.42 -13.83
N GLN A 426 15.80 -2.40 -13.10
CA GLN A 426 16.76 -1.38 -13.51
C GLN A 426 18.15 -1.97 -13.77
N LEU A 427 18.54 -3.06 -13.10
CA LEU A 427 19.80 -3.76 -13.39
C LEU A 427 19.89 -4.14 -14.87
N LYS A 428 18.78 -4.62 -15.44
CA LYS A 428 18.72 -4.97 -16.87
C LYS A 428 18.55 -3.74 -17.76
N GLU A 429 17.77 -2.75 -17.33
CA GLU A 429 17.57 -1.50 -18.08
C GLU A 429 18.87 -0.76 -18.32
N TYR A 430 19.70 -0.62 -17.28
CA TYR A 430 20.96 0.11 -17.33
C TYR A 430 22.17 -0.80 -17.61
N ASN A 431 21.92 -2.09 -17.94
CA ASN A 431 22.95 -3.08 -18.29
C ASN A 431 24.08 -3.16 -17.24
N LEU A 432 23.67 -3.26 -15.98
CA LEU A 432 24.54 -3.32 -14.82
C LEU A 432 24.94 -4.77 -14.52
N VAL A 433 26.09 -4.92 -13.87
CA VAL A 433 26.62 -6.18 -13.38
C VAL A 433 26.49 -6.20 -11.87
N VAL A 434 25.69 -7.14 -11.36
CA VAL A 434 25.62 -7.44 -9.92
C VAL A 434 26.85 -8.24 -9.52
N LEU A 435 27.50 -7.84 -8.44
CA LEU A 435 28.65 -8.53 -7.87
C LEU A 435 28.19 -9.63 -6.93
N GLU A 436 28.81 -10.81 -7.03
CA GLU A 436 28.54 -11.94 -6.13
C GLU A 436 28.94 -11.59 -4.68
N ASP A 437 28.02 -11.77 -3.74
CA ASP A 437 28.27 -11.63 -2.29
C ASP A 437 28.99 -12.88 -1.75
N ASP A 438 30.28 -12.99 -2.04
CA ASP A 438 31.10 -14.18 -1.79
C ASP A 438 31.36 -14.48 -0.30
N LYS A 439 31.11 -13.52 0.60
CA LYS A 439 31.16 -13.69 2.06
C LYS A 439 29.77 -13.70 2.73
N GLN A 440 28.69 -13.68 1.95
CA GLN A 440 27.31 -13.75 2.44
C GLN A 440 27.00 -12.66 3.48
N LEU A 441 27.29 -11.39 3.18
CA LEU A 441 26.90 -10.26 4.02
C LEU A 441 25.38 -10.09 4.10
N PHE A 442 24.69 -10.27 2.97
CA PHE A 442 23.29 -9.94 2.88
C PHE A 442 22.40 -11.12 3.31
N PRO A 443 21.36 -10.88 4.13
CA PRO A 443 20.43 -11.93 4.52
C PRO A 443 19.70 -12.52 3.30
N PRO A 444 19.35 -13.82 3.31
CA PRO A 444 18.66 -14.45 2.20
C PRO A 444 17.15 -14.16 2.22
N TYR A 445 16.63 -13.74 1.07
CA TYR A 445 15.22 -13.45 0.82
C TYR A 445 14.74 -14.25 -0.39
N GLN A 446 14.52 -15.55 -0.20
CA GLN A 446 13.97 -16.40 -1.25
C GLN A 446 12.44 -16.33 -1.22
N GLY A 447 11.82 -16.10 -2.38
CA GLY A 447 10.37 -16.11 -2.50
C GLY A 447 9.79 -17.52 -2.33
N ALA A 448 8.67 -17.63 -1.62
CA ALA A 448 7.92 -18.87 -1.44
C ALA A 448 6.42 -18.60 -1.25
N PRO A 449 5.54 -19.55 -1.62
CA PRO A 449 4.12 -19.47 -1.27
C PRO A 449 3.92 -19.60 0.26
N LEU A 450 3.14 -18.71 0.84
CA LEU A 450 2.68 -18.74 2.24
C LEU A 450 1.15 -18.77 2.28
N MET A 451 0.59 -19.66 3.10
CA MET A 451 -0.86 -19.86 3.26
C MET A 451 -1.19 -20.42 4.64
N LYS A 452 -2.47 -20.53 5.01
CA LYS A 452 -2.87 -21.27 6.21
C LYS A 452 -2.57 -22.76 6.07
N GLU A 453 -2.19 -23.41 7.16
CA GLU A 453 -2.01 -24.87 7.15
C GLU A 453 -3.34 -25.62 7.00
N GLU A 454 -4.44 -25.04 7.49
CA GLU A 454 -5.81 -25.51 7.30
C GLU A 454 -6.14 -25.66 5.80
N LEU A 455 -5.79 -24.66 4.98
CA LEU A 455 -5.99 -24.70 3.53
C LEU A 455 -5.26 -25.88 2.87
N LEU A 456 -4.04 -26.21 3.31
CA LEU A 456 -3.30 -27.37 2.79
C LEU A 456 -3.86 -28.72 3.24
N GLN A 457 -4.63 -28.75 4.34
CA GLN A 457 -5.32 -29.96 4.78
C GLN A 457 -6.58 -30.19 3.94
N GLU A 458 -7.28 -29.11 3.57
CA GLU A 458 -8.45 -29.14 2.69
C GLU A 458 -8.06 -29.43 1.23
N HIS A 459 -6.99 -28.78 0.75
CA HIS A 459 -6.50 -28.87 -0.63
C HIS A 459 -5.03 -29.33 -0.69
N PRO A 460 -4.72 -30.61 -0.37
CA PRO A 460 -3.35 -31.12 -0.34
C PRO A 460 -2.63 -31.05 -1.70
N GLU A 461 -3.37 -31.00 -2.81
CA GLU A 461 -2.86 -30.81 -4.17
C GLU A 461 -2.11 -29.49 -4.35
N LEU A 462 -2.49 -28.41 -3.64
CA LEU A 462 -1.82 -27.10 -3.73
C LEU A 462 -0.33 -27.20 -3.41
N LYS A 463 0.03 -28.04 -2.44
CA LYS A 463 1.43 -28.27 -2.06
C LYS A 463 2.20 -28.91 -3.21
N THR A 464 1.63 -29.87 -3.91
CA THR A 464 2.31 -30.54 -5.04
C THR A 464 2.43 -29.57 -6.22
N ILE A 465 1.35 -28.86 -6.52
CA ILE A 465 1.26 -27.90 -7.62
C ILE A 465 2.29 -26.78 -7.46
N LEU A 466 2.26 -26.07 -6.32
CA LEU A 466 3.09 -24.88 -6.12
C LEU A 466 4.57 -25.21 -5.87
N ASN A 467 4.89 -26.39 -5.33
CA ASN A 467 6.29 -26.83 -5.19
C ASN A 467 6.97 -27.17 -6.53
N GLN A 468 6.26 -27.17 -7.67
CA GLN A 468 6.91 -27.25 -8.98
C GLN A 468 7.83 -26.06 -9.26
N LEU A 469 7.58 -24.91 -8.63
CA LEU A 469 8.45 -23.73 -8.69
C LEU A 469 9.64 -23.83 -7.71
N ALA A 470 9.64 -24.79 -6.79
CA ALA A 470 10.70 -24.93 -5.80
C ALA A 470 12.06 -25.18 -6.48
N GLY A 471 13.06 -24.39 -6.12
CA GLY A 471 14.39 -24.44 -6.74
C GLY A 471 14.44 -24.01 -8.22
N LYS A 472 13.35 -23.49 -8.78
CA LYS A 472 13.32 -22.81 -10.09
C LYS A 472 13.48 -21.30 -9.91
N ILE A 473 13.56 -20.59 -11.04
CA ILE A 473 13.73 -19.14 -11.17
C ILE A 473 15.03 -18.63 -10.54
N THR A 474 16.02 -18.37 -11.38
CA THR A 474 17.27 -17.69 -11.00
C THR A 474 17.07 -16.17 -10.82
N GLU A 475 17.98 -15.48 -10.14
CA GLU A 475 17.95 -14.01 -9.99
C GLU A 475 17.93 -13.31 -11.35
N THR A 476 18.69 -13.81 -12.32
CA THR A 476 18.72 -13.24 -13.68
C THR A 476 17.39 -13.44 -14.41
N GLU A 477 16.73 -14.58 -14.21
CA GLU A 477 15.40 -14.82 -14.77
C GLU A 477 14.35 -13.92 -14.12
N MET A 478 14.38 -13.79 -12.78
CA MET A 478 13.46 -12.92 -12.07
C MET A 478 13.65 -11.45 -12.45
N SER A 479 14.89 -10.94 -12.43
CA SER A 479 15.21 -9.58 -12.88
C SER A 479 14.76 -9.34 -14.33
N ASN A 480 14.92 -10.33 -15.22
CA ASN A 480 14.41 -10.22 -16.58
C ASN A 480 12.88 -10.18 -16.67
N MET A 481 12.16 -10.96 -15.84
CA MET A 481 10.71 -10.91 -15.78
C MET A 481 10.23 -9.57 -15.22
N ASN A 482 10.85 -9.08 -14.13
CA ASN A 482 10.61 -7.76 -13.57
C ASN A 482 10.82 -6.65 -14.60
N TYR A 483 11.93 -6.70 -15.36
CA TYR A 483 12.21 -5.77 -16.46
C TYR A 483 11.12 -5.77 -17.55
N GLN A 484 10.58 -6.94 -17.89
CA GLN A 484 9.51 -7.03 -18.88
C GLN A 484 8.22 -6.35 -18.40
N VAL A 485 7.92 -6.41 -17.10
CA VAL A 485 6.72 -5.78 -16.54
C VAL A 485 6.96 -4.30 -16.27
N ASP A 486 7.99 -3.94 -15.50
CA ASP A 486 8.23 -2.57 -15.04
C ASP A 486 8.68 -1.63 -16.16
N VAL A 487 9.55 -2.10 -17.05
CA VAL A 487 10.21 -1.24 -18.05
C VAL A 487 9.63 -1.43 -19.45
N LYS A 488 9.27 -2.68 -19.82
CA LYS A 488 8.64 -2.95 -21.13
C LYS A 488 7.12 -2.87 -21.11
N GLY A 489 6.49 -2.72 -19.93
CA GLY A 489 5.04 -2.58 -19.81
C GLY A 489 4.25 -3.82 -20.24
N LYS A 490 4.87 -5.02 -20.25
CA LYS A 490 4.14 -6.27 -20.49
C LYS A 490 3.25 -6.59 -19.30
N SER A 491 2.15 -7.30 -19.53
CA SER A 491 1.33 -7.79 -18.42
C SER A 491 2.09 -8.86 -17.62
N ALA A 492 1.92 -8.85 -16.30
CA ALA A 492 2.54 -9.87 -15.44
C ALA A 492 2.03 -11.29 -15.76
N ALA A 493 0.77 -11.41 -16.20
CA ALA A 493 0.16 -12.66 -16.65
C ALA A 493 0.89 -13.24 -17.87
N ASP A 494 1.14 -12.45 -18.91
CA ASP A 494 1.83 -12.92 -20.12
C ASP A 494 3.27 -13.34 -19.81
N VAL A 495 3.94 -12.61 -18.91
CA VAL A 495 5.32 -12.91 -18.49
C VAL A 495 5.36 -14.20 -17.66
N ALA A 496 4.42 -14.39 -16.74
CA ALA A 496 4.26 -15.61 -15.96
C ALA A 496 4.02 -16.82 -16.87
N HIS A 497 3.02 -16.74 -17.76
CA HIS A 497 2.69 -17.79 -18.73
C HIS A 497 3.90 -18.16 -19.59
N ALA A 498 4.60 -17.17 -20.15
CA ALA A 498 5.79 -17.42 -20.98
C ALA A 498 6.90 -18.17 -20.22
N TYR A 499 7.08 -17.89 -18.93
CA TYR A 499 8.04 -18.61 -18.10
C TYR A 499 7.58 -20.05 -17.81
N LEU A 500 6.32 -20.24 -17.42
CA LEU A 500 5.78 -21.56 -17.14
C LEU A 500 5.84 -22.48 -18.37
N VAL A 501 5.53 -21.95 -19.56
CA VAL A 501 5.66 -22.67 -20.84
C VAL A 501 7.13 -23.01 -21.14
N LYS A 502 8.05 -22.06 -20.93
CA LYS A 502 9.49 -22.29 -21.12
C LYS A 502 10.00 -23.43 -20.24
N GLU A 503 9.54 -23.51 -19.00
CA GLU A 503 9.90 -24.54 -18.03
C GLU A 503 9.12 -25.85 -18.20
N GLY A 504 8.18 -25.91 -19.15
CA GLY A 504 7.34 -27.08 -19.41
C GLY A 504 6.35 -27.40 -18.29
N LEU A 505 5.99 -26.41 -17.48
CA LEU A 505 5.07 -26.56 -16.34
C LEU A 505 3.60 -26.44 -16.75
N VAL A 506 3.34 -25.76 -17.86
CA VAL A 506 2.01 -25.59 -18.48
C VAL A 506 2.14 -25.76 -19.99
N LYS A 507 1.02 -26.07 -20.66
CA LYS A 507 0.99 -26.26 -22.11
C LYS A 507 1.00 -24.91 -22.86
N LYS A 508 1.51 -24.96 -24.10
CA LYS A 508 1.54 -23.82 -25.03
C LYS A 508 0.17 -23.40 -25.53
#